data_AF-A0A974U778-F1
#
_entry.id   AF-A0A974U778-F1
#
_cell.length_a   1.000
_cell.length_b   1.000
_cell.length_c   1.000
_cell.angle_alpha   90.00
_cell.angle_beta   90.00
_cell.angle_gamma   90.00
#
_symmetry.space_group_name_H-M   'P 1'
#
loop_
_entity.id
_entity.type
_entity.pdbx_description
1 polymer ?
#
loop_
_entity_poly.entity_id
_entity_poly.type
_entity_poly.pdbx_seq_one_letter_code
_entity_poly.pdbx_strand_id
1 'polypeptide(L)'
;MSKAIKIGLIATLLVYALGVTYTCYSNQKFTQQFERFDIDKNGSIDDYEKSIQAELYLSQMAKRKTTNQGVIILIPVSILIGFICFAMAILFNKMKNIDDNEINYQ
;
A
#
# COMPACT_ATOMS: atom_id res chain seq x y z
N MET A 1 22.47 -13.67 10.30
CA MET A 1 21.22 -12.89 10.45
C MET A 1 20.20 -13.72 11.19
N SER A 2 19.60 -13.23 12.29
CA SER A 2 18.59 -13.98 13.05
C SER A 2 17.35 -14.26 12.18
N LYS A 3 16.63 -15.35 12.45
CA LYS A 3 15.41 -15.72 11.71
C LYS A 3 14.37 -14.58 11.74
N ALA A 4 14.22 -13.92 12.89
CA ALA A 4 13.33 -12.78 13.05
C ALA A 4 13.70 -11.61 12.13
N ILE A 5 14.98 -11.24 12.04
CA ILE A 5 15.43 -10.14 11.15
C ILE A 5 15.12 -10.46 9.69
N LYS A 6 15.32 -11.71 9.26
CA LYS A 6 14.96 -12.14 7.90
C LYS A 6 13.47 -11.97 7.63
N ILE A 7 12.60 -12.37 8.57
CA ILE A 7 11.14 -12.23 8.44
C ILE A 7 10.75 -10.75 8.29
N GLY A 8 11.29 -9.87 9.14
CA GLY A 8 11.00 -8.43 9.07
C GLY A 8 11.43 -7.79 7.75
N LEU A 9 12.61 -8.14 7.24
CA LEU A 9 13.09 -7.65 5.94
C LEU A 9 12.24 -8.15 4.77
N ILE A 10 11.89 -9.44 4.76
CA ILE A 10 11.03 -10.00 3.71
C ILE A 10 9.66 -9.34 3.73
N ALA A 11 9.07 -9.14 4.92
CA ALA A 11 7.79 -8.45 5.07
C ALA A 11 7.85 -7.00 4.54
N THR A 12 8.93 -6.27 4.86
CA THR A 12 9.16 -4.91 4.34
C THR A 12 9.17 -4.89 2.82
N LEU A 13 9.96 -5.78 2.20
CA LEU A 13 10.10 -5.85 0.74
C LEU A 13 8.78 -6.25 0.06
N LEU A 14 8.05 -7.21 0.62
CA LEU A 14 6.76 -7.65 0.08
C LEU A 14 5.73 -6.53 0.13
N VAL A 15 5.58 -5.86 1.28
CA VAL A 15 4.63 -4.75 1.45
C VAL A 15 4.99 -3.59 0.50
N TYR A 16 6.28 -3.29 0.38
CA TYR A 16 6.74 -2.25 -0.52
C TYR A 16 6.45 -2.60 -1.99
N ALA A 17 6.83 -3.79 -2.45
CA ALA A 17 6.60 -4.21 -3.83
C ALA A 17 5.10 -4.24 -4.19
N LEU A 18 4.26 -4.79 -3.31
CA LEU A 18 2.82 -4.84 -3.51
C LEU A 18 2.20 -3.44 -3.51
N GLY A 19 2.61 -2.56 -2.60
CA GLY A 19 2.08 -1.19 -2.53
C GLY A 19 2.51 -0.33 -3.73
N VAL A 20 3.73 -0.50 -4.25
CA VAL A 20 4.17 0.17 -5.50
C VAL A 20 3.31 -0.31 -6.67
N THR A 21 3.15 -1.63 -6.81
CA THR A 21 2.33 -2.24 -7.87
C THR A 21 0.89 -1.74 -7.80
N TYR A 22 0.30 -1.72 -6.60
CA TYR A 22 -1.05 -1.19 -6.37
C TYR A 22 -1.16 0.29 -6.75
N THR A 23 -0.18 1.11 -6.38
CA THR A 23 -0.18 2.54 -6.69
C THR A 23 -0.14 2.78 -8.19
N CYS A 24 0.71 2.05 -8.93
CA CYS A 24 0.74 2.09 -10.39
C CYS A 24 -0.60 1.69 -11.01
N TYR A 25 -1.13 0.54 -10.62
CA TYR A 25 -2.42 0.05 -11.11
C TYR A 25 -3.56 1.03 -10.85
N SER A 26 -3.63 1.56 -9.62
CA SER A 26 -4.68 2.47 -9.19
C SER A 26 -4.63 3.77 -9.99
N ASN A 27 -3.44 4.34 -10.24
CA ASN A 27 -3.31 5.55 -11.04
C ASN A 27 -3.60 5.31 -12.52
N GLN A 28 -3.20 4.18 -13.10
CA GLN A 28 -3.61 3.82 -14.46
C GLN A 28 -5.13 3.72 -14.60
N LYS A 29 -5.80 3.05 -13.65
CA LYS A 29 -7.27 2.96 -13.65
C LYS A 29 -7.93 4.32 -13.48
N PHE A 30 -7.31 5.21 -12.71
CA PHE A 30 -7.78 6.57 -12.56
C PHE A 30 -7.67 7.32 -13.89
N THR A 31 -6.51 7.31 -14.56
CA THR A 31 -6.33 7.92 -15.89
C THR A 31 -7.31 7.38 -16.93
N GLN A 32 -7.57 6.07 -16.95
CA GLN A 32 -8.58 5.48 -17.84
C GLN A 32 -10.00 5.98 -17.58
N GLN A 33 -10.31 6.39 -16.34
CA GLN A 33 -11.60 7.03 -16.03
C GLN A 33 -11.60 8.51 -16.42
N PHE A 34 -10.48 9.21 -16.29
CA PHE A 34 -10.33 10.58 -16.77
C PHE A 34 -10.64 10.67 -18.27
N GLU A 35 -10.05 9.78 -19.06
CA GLU A 35 -10.27 9.68 -20.52
C GLU A 35 -11.73 9.39 -20.92
N ARG A 36 -12.59 8.95 -19.99
CA ARG A 36 -14.02 8.77 -20.27
C ARG A 36 -14.82 10.05 -20.11
N PHE A 37 -14.31 10.99 -19.33
CA PHE A 37 -14.94 12.28 -19.10
C PHE A 37 -14.38 13.37 -20.02
N ASP A 38 -13.10 13.28 -20.39
CA ASP A 38 -12.42 14.11 -21.40
C ASP A 38 -12.77 13.59 -22.82
N ILE A 39 -13.95 13.95 -23.30
CA ILE A 39 -14.55 13.48 -24.57
C ILE A 39 -13.80 14.09 -25.75
N ASP A 40 -13.46 15.39 -25.67
CA ASP A 40 -12.76 16.10 -26.73
C ASP A 40 -11.23 15.88 -26.72
N LYS A 41 -10.72 15.23 -25.66
CA LYS A 41 -9.30 14.87 -25.47
C LYS A 41 -8.39 16.09 -25.39
N ASN A 42 -8.91 17.20 -24.88
CA ASN A 42 -8.13 18.42 -24.66
C ASN A 42 -7.26 18.36 -23.38
N GLY A 43 -7.42 17.30 -22.58
CA GLY A 43 -6.67 17.09 -21.34
C GLY A 43 -7.28 17.78 -20.12
N SER A 44 -8.50 18.28 -20.22
CA SER A 44 -9.25 18.94 -19.14
C SER A 44 -10.74 18.68 -19.26
N ILE A 45 -11.37 18.31 -18.14
CA ILE A 45 -12.82 18.21 -18.07
C ILE A 45 -13.38 19.63 -17.88
N ASP A 46 -13.98 20.18 -18.92
CA ASP A 46 -14.53 21.54 -18.93
C ASP A 46 -16.02 21.59 -18.58
N ASP A 47 -16.62 22.79 -18.60
CA ASP A 47 -18.04 22.99 -18.29
C ASP A 47 -19.00 22.35 -19.31
N TYR A 48 -18.53 21.99 -20.52
CA TYR A 48 -19.32 21.25 -21.52
C TYR A 48 -19.32 19.74 -21.25
N GLU A 49 -18.28 19.23 -20.60
CA GLU A 49 -18.13 17.82 -20.22
C GLU A 49 -18.57 17.53 -18.77
N LYS A 50 -18.97 18.59 -18.05
CA LYS A 50 -19.30 18.57 -16.64
C LYS A 50 -20.64 17.91 -16.35
N SER A 51 -20.57 16.65 -15.92
CA SER A 51 -21.68 15.95 -15.26
C SER A 51 -21.47 15.90 -13.74
N ILE A 52 -22.53 15.60 -12.99
CA ILE A 52 -22.44 15.35 -11.53
C ILE A 52 -21.36 14.29 -11.22
N GLN A 53 -21.24 13.28 -12.08
CA GLN A 53 -20.22 12.23 -11.93
C GLN A 53 -18.80 12.76 -12.20
N ALA A 54 -18.63 13.63 -13.19
CA ALA A 54 -17.34 14.25 -13.50
C ALA A 54 -16.89 15.19 -12.39
N GLU A 55 -17.81 15.94 -11.76
CA GLU A 55 -17.50 16.80 -10.62
C GLU A 55 -17.08 15.99 -9.38
N LEU A 56 -17.79 14.90 -9.09
CA LEU A 56 -17.39 13.95 -8.04
C LEU A 56 -16.00 13.34 -8.34
N TYR A 57 -15.70 13.03 -9.60
CA TYR A 57 -14.41 12.52 -10.02
C TYR A 57 -13.28 13.56 -9.85
N LEU A 58 -13.48 14.80 -10.27
CA LEU A 58 -12.52 15.91 -10.10
C LEU A 58 -12.24 16.19 -8.62
N SER A 59 -13.26 16.11 -7.76
CA SER A 59 -13.08 16.26 -6.31
C SER A 59 -12.19 15.15 -5.71
N GLN A 60 -12.27 13.93 -6.26
CA GLN A 60 -11.40 12.81 -5.88
C GLN A 60 -10.00 12.98 -6.45
N MET A 61 -9.87 13.47 -7.69
CA MET A 61 -8.59 13.78 -8.33
C MET A 61 -7.78 14.77 -7.52
N ALA A 62 -8.41 15.84 -7.01
CA ALA A 62 -7.75 16.87 -6.19
C ALA A 62 -7.13 16.31 -4.90
N LYS A 63 -7.71 15.24 -4.34
CA LYS A 63 -7.22 14.58 -3.12
C LYS A 63 -6.25 13.43 -3.41
N ARG A 64 -6.15 13.01 -4.67
CA ARG A 64 -5.40 11.82 -5.08
C ARG A 64 -3.90 12.12 -5.16
N LYS A 65 -3.09 11.21 -4.65
CA LYS A 65 -1.64 11.29 -4.74
C LYS A 65 -1.13 10.65 -6.03
N THR A 66 -0.10 11.25 -6.62
CA THR A 66 0.58 10.68 -7.79
C THR A 66 1.35 9.43 -7.43
N THR A 67 1.74 8.63 -8.43
CA THR A 67 2.52 7.40 -8.19
C THR A 67 3.81 7.70 -7.43
N ASN A 68 4.50 8.78 -7.80
CA ASN A 68 5.75 9.18 -7.16
C ASN A 68 5.53 9.54 -5.69
N GLN A 69 4.48 10.30 -5.38
CA GLN A 69 4.13 10.64 -4.00
C GLN A 69 3.73 9.39 -3.19
N GLY A 70 2.97 8.47 -3.80
CA GLY A 70 2.59 7.20 -3.18
C GLY A 70 3.79 6.33 -2.84
N VAL A 71 4.75 6.20 -3.77
CA VAL A 71 5.99 5.43 -3.58
C VAL A 71 6.82 5.98 -2.42
N ILE A 72 6.94 7.31 -2.31
CA ILE A 72 7.68 7.96 -1.21
C ILE A 72 7.02 7.67 0.15
N ILE A 73 5.70 7.77 0.23
CA ILE A 73 4.95 7.49 1.47
C ILE A 73 5.03 6.00 1.85
N LEU A 74 5.15 5.12 0.87
CA LEU A 74 5.22 3.69 1.10
C LEU A 74 6.52 3.24 1.78
N ILE A 75 7.60 4.02 1.65
CA ILE A 75 8.90 3.72 2.29
C ILE A 75 8.74 3.61 3.82
N PRO A 76 8.32 4.66 4.55
CA PRO A 76 8.16 4.56 6.01
C PRO A 76 7.08 3.55 6.43
N VAL A 77 6.00 3.41 5.65
CA VAL A 77 4.91 2.46 5.96
C VAL A 77 5.40 1.01 5.88
N SER A 78 6.15 0.66 4.83
CA SER A 78 6.68 -0.69 4.64
C SER A 78 7.69 -1.07 5.74
N ILE A 79 8.55 -0.12 6.14
CA ILE A 79 9.51 -0.31 7.24
C ILE A 79 8.78 -0.56 8.57
N LEU A 80 7.72 0.22 8.85
CA LEU A 80 6.91 0.04 10.05
C LEU A 80 6.28 -1.36 10.11
N ILE A 81 5.68 -1.83 9.00
CA ILE A 81 5.09 -3.18 8.95
C ILE A 81 6.18 -4.25 9.12
N GLY A 82 7.35 -4.08 8.47
CA GLY A 82 8.49 -4.97 8.66
C GLY A 82 8.93 -5.08 10.11
N PHE A 83 8.97 -3.96 10.83
CA PHE A 83 9.32 -3.93 12.25
C PHE A 83 8.27 -4.66 13.12
N ILE A 84 6.98 -4.49 12.82
CA ILE A 84 5.90 -5.22 13.49
C ILE A 84 6.07 -6.73 13.29
N CYS A 85 6.31 -7.18 12.06
CA CYS A 85 6.54 -8.60 11.76
C CYS A 85 7.80 -9.15 12.48
N PHE A 86 8.87 -8.35 12.57
CA PHE A 86 10.06 -8.69 13.33
C PHE A 86 9.75 -8.90 14.83
N ALA A 87 9.02 -7.96 15.45
CA ALA A 87 8.64 -8.05 16.86
C ALA A 87 7.75 -9.28 17.12
N MET A 88 6.77 -9.53 16.25
CA MET A 88 5.90 -10.72 16.32
C MET A 88 6.70 -12.02 16.21
N ALA A 89 7.69 -12.08 15.31
CA ALA A 89 8.54 -13.26 15.17
C ALA A 89 9.35 -13.57 16.44
N ILE A 90 9.80 -12.56 17.18
CA ILE A 90 10.46 -12.74 18.48
C ILE A 90 9.48 -13.27 19.52
N LEU A 91 8.28 -12.68 19.60
CA LEU A 91 7.25 -13.08 20.55
C LEU A 91 6.82 -14.52 20.34
N PHE A 92 6.54 -14.92 19.09
CA PHE A 92 6.18 -16.31 18.77
C PHE A 92 7.30 -17.28 19.10
N ASN A 93 8.56 -16.91 18.85
CA ASN A 93 9.68 -17.77 19.21
C ASN A 93 9.82 -17.93 20.73
N LYS A 94 9.54 -16.88 21.51
CA LYS A 94 9.50 -16.96 22.97
C LYS A 94 8.35 -17.83 23.47
N MET A 95 7.14 -17.60 22.97
CA MET A 95 5.96 -18.40 23.32
C MET A 95 6.20 -19.88 23.04
N LYS A 96 6.72 -20.21 21.86
CA LYS A 96 7.07 -21.58 21.51
C LYS A 96 8.09 -22.19 22.47
N ASN A 97 9.11 -21.42 22.87
CA ASN A 97 10.14 -21.93 23.77
C ASN A 97 9.60 -22.24 25.17
N ILE A 98 8.63 -21.45 25.66
CA ILE A 98 7.93 -21.70 26.93
C ILE A 98 7.06 -22.95 26.80
N ASP A 99 6.30 -23.06 25.72
CA ASP A 99 5.44 -24.20 25.43
C ASP A 99 6.22 -25.52 25.37
N ASP A 100 7.35 -25.51 24.65
CA ASP A 100 8.16 -26.70 24.40
C ASP A 100 8.96 -27.16 25.66
N ASN A 101 9.29 -26.26 26.60
CA ASN A 101 10.23 -26.57 27.69
C ASN A 101 9.72 -26.32 29.12
N GLU A 102 8.72 -25.47 29.31
CA GLU A 102 8.27 -25.02 30.64
C GLU A 102 6.86 -25.54 30.98
N ILE A 103 6.02 -25.80 29.96
CA ILE A 103 4.68 -26.32 30.17
C ILE A 103 4.71 -27.86 30.11
N ASN A 104 4.66 -28.52 31.28
CA ASN A 104 4.46 -29.95 31.34
C ASN A 104 2.97 -30.28 31.17
N TYR A 105 2.61 -30.88 30.03
CA TYR A 105 1.23 -31.30 29.72
C TYR A 105 0.84 -32.67 30.30
N GLN A 106 1.72 -33.29 31.10
CA GLN A 106 1.42 -34.53 31.83
C GLN A 106 0.54 -34.29 33.05
#